data_AF-A0AA95IDI5-F1
#
_entry.id   AF-A0AA95IDI5-F1
#
_cell.length_a   1.000
_cell.length_b   1.000
_cell.length_c   1.000
_cell.angle_alpha   90.00
_cell.angle_beta   90.00
_cell.angle_gamma   90.00
#
_symmetry.space_group_name_H-M   'P 1'
#
loop_
_entity.id
_entity.type
_entity.pdbx_description
1 polymer ?
#
loop_
_entity_poly.entity_id
_entity_poly.type
_entity_poly.pdbx_seq_one_letter_code
_entity_poly.pdbx_strand_id
1 'polypeptide(L)'
;MSERQIEQLKMMRNEITRFLLTYKFALDEMETKIEILKEEFESLHDYSPIEHTKTRLKSPESIMSKLYRKGADFSFESIRETVKDIAGMRITCSFVSDIYRVSDMLQKQNDLKVLEIKDYIKNPKPNGYKSLHLLIEVPVFMSDRVEQVCVEVQIRTIAMDFWASLEHKIFYKYNQSVPERLLQELKDAADTADELDHQMERLMNEVQTIKHLNDDHSSEDFTSIIINNQKFNLPRALIDVLGKQE
;
A
#
# COMPACT_ATOMS: atom_id res chain seq x y z
N MET A 1 -13.47 30.25 -31.41
CA MET A 1 -12.10 30.13 -30.86
C MET A 1 -11.13 30.15 -32.02
N SER A 2 -10.02 30.89 -31.91
CA SER A 2 -8.99 30.90 -32.96
C SER A 2 -8.21 29.57 -33.00
N GLU A 3 -7.63 29.22 -34.15
CA GLU A 3 -6.77 28.03 -34.28
C GLU A 3 -5.63 28.03 -33.25
N ARG A 4 -5.05 29.20 -32.99
CA ARG A 4 -4.01 29.38 -31.96
C ARG A 4 -4.51 29.02 -30.55
N GLN A 5 -5.73 29.39 -30.20
CA GLN A 5 -6.32 29.04 -28.90
C GLN A 5 -6.61 27.54 -28.79
N ILE A 6 -7.04 26.91 -29.88
CA ILE A 6 -7.28 25.46 -29.93
C ILE A 6 -5.96 24.70 -29.72
N GLU A 7 -4.88 25.15 -30.38
CA GLU A 7 -3.57 24.50 -30.26
C GLU A 7 -2.98 24.64 -28.85
N GLN A 8 -3.11 25.82 -28.24
CA GLN A 8 -2.71 26.03 -26.85
C GLN A 8 -3.46 25.11 -25.88
N LEU A 9 -4.77 24.95 -26.05
CA LEU A 9 -5.57 24.04 -25.21
C LEU A 9 -5.17 22.58 -25.38
N LYS A 10 -4.84 22.16 -26.60
CA LYS A 10 -4.32 20.80 -26.84
C LYS A 10 -2.99 20.58 -26.14
N MET A 11 -2.06 21.53 -26.22
CA MET A 11 -0.77 21.45 -25.54
C MET A 11 -0.96 21.34 -24.02
N MET A 12 -1.74 22.22 -23.40
CA MET A 12 -2.03 22.17 -21.97
C MET A 12 -2.68 20.84 -21.55
N ARG A 13 -3.66 20.36 -22.32
CA ARG A 13 -4.30 19.07 -22.05
C ARG A 13 -3.30 17.92 -22.10
N ASN A 14 -2.38 17.93 -23.08
CA ASN A 14 -1.38 16.89 -23.22
C ASN A 14 -0.37 16.94 -22.06
N GLU A 15 0.04 18.12 -21.60
CA GLU A 15 0.91 18.28 -20.43
C GLU A 15 0.25 17.76 -19.14
N ILE A 16 -1.00 18.15 -18.88
CA ILE A 16 -1.75 17.67 -17.71
C ILE A 16 -1.94 16.15 -17.78
N THR A 17 -2.32 15.63 -18.95
CA THR A 17 -2.45 14.18 -19.14
C THR A 17 -1.14 13.47 -18.85
N ARG A 18 -0.04 13.96 -19.41
CA ARG A 18 1.29 13.36 -19.22
C ARG A 18 1.73 13.41 -17.76
N PHE A 19 1.48 14.53 -17.08
CA PHE A 19 1.74 14.70 -15.66
C PHE A 19 0.98 13.66 -14.83
N LEU A 20 -0.32 13.49 -15.04
CA LEU A 20 -1.13 12.52 -14.29
C LEU A 20 -0.78 11.07 -14.62
N LEU A 21 -0.44 10.78 -15.88
CA LEU A 21 0.00 9.45 -16.31
C LEU A 21 1.26 9.01 -15.56
N THR A 22 2.20 9.92 -15.30
CA THR A 22 3.40 9.61 -14.52
C THR A 22 3.05 9.07 -13.11
N TYR A 23 2.06 9.64 -12.43
CA TYR A 23 1.59 9.12 -11.14
C TYR A 23 0.79 7.83 -11.25
N LYS A 24 0.02 7.68 -12.33
CA LYS A 24 -0.72 6.45 -12.61
C LYS A 24 0.23 5.28 -12.86
N PHE A 25 1.29 5.48 -13.63
CA PHE A 25 2.31 4.45 -13.88
C PHE A 25 3.13 4.13 -12.62
N ALA A 26 3.43 5.11 -11.76
CA ALA A 26 4.03 4.82 -10.45
C ALA A 26 3.14 3.89 -9.61
N LEU A 27 1.81 4.08 -9.65
CA LEU A 27 0.87 3.18 -8.97
C LEU A 27 0.82 1.79 -9.61
N ASP A 28 0.80 1.69 -10.94
CA ASP A 28 0.81 0.41 -11.65
C ASP A 28 2.09 -0.41 -11.34
N GLU A 29 3.25 0.24 -11.29
CA GLU A 29 4.52 -0.39 -10.90
C GLU A 29 4.49 -0.88 -9.45
N MET A 30 3.99 -0.05 -8.53
CA MET A 30 3.83 -0.44 -7.13
C MET A 30 2.84 -1.57 -6.95
N GLU A 31 1.71 -1.55 -7.66
CA GLU A 31 0.70 -2.62 -7.62
C GLU A 31 1.31 -3.95 -8.07
N THR A 32 2.08 -3.94 -9.17
CA THR A 32 2.80 -5.12 -9.66
C THR A 32 3.78 -5.66 -8.61
N LYS A 33 4.55 -4.78 -7.95
CA LYS A 33 5.50 -5.19 -6.90
C LYS A 33 4.80 -5.84 -5.70
N ILE A 34 3.65 -5.31 -5.30
CA ILE A 34 2.89 -5.88 -4.17
C ILE A 34 2.24 -7.21 -4.57
N GLU A 35 1.73 -7.32 -5.80
CA GLU A 35 1.14 -8.58 -6.27
C GLU A 35 2.18 -9.69 -6.34
N ILE A 36 3.40 -9.41 -6.79
CA ILE A 36 4.51 -10.37 -6.76
C ILE A 36 4.79 -10.87 -5.33
N LEU A 37 4.84 -9.95 -4.35
CA LEU A 37 5.03 -10.33 -2.95
C LEU A 37 3.88 -11.21 -2.47
N LYS A 38 2.63 -10.84 -2.79
CA LYS A 38 1.44 -11.58 -2.41
C LYS A 38 1.46 -13.01 -3.00
N GLU A 39 1.72 -13.15 -4.30
CA GLU A 39 1.79 -14.46 -4.98
C GLU A 39 2.94 -15.33 -4.42
N GLU A 40 4.10 -14.74 -4.14
CA GLU A 40 5.23 -15.43 -3.50
C GLU A 40 4.83 -15.99 -2.13
N PHE A 41 4.12 -15.18 -1.32
CA PHE A 41 3.63 -15.61 -0.02
C PHE A 41 2.60 -16.74 -0.13
N GLU A 42 1.60 -16.61 -0.99
CA GLU A 42 0.58 -17.64 -1.20
C GLU A 42 1.16 -18.97 -1.71
N SER A 43 2.29 -18.90 -2.42
CA SER A 43 2.96 -20.08 -2.99
C SER A 43 3.91 -20.77 -2.00
N LEU A 44 4.57 -20.02 -1.12
CA LEU A 44 5.65 -20.51 -0.26
C LEU A 44 5.26 -20.64 1.21
N HIS A 45 4.18 -20.00 1.65
CA HIS A 45 3.78 -19.95 3.05
C HIS A 45 2.32 -20.39 3.21
N ASP A 46 1.99 -20.85 4.42
CA ASP A 46 0.62 -21.21 4.78
C ASP A 46 -0.34 -20.01 4.83
N TYR A 47 0.18 -18.78 4.85
CA TYR A 47 -0.61 -17.55 4.90
C TYR A 47 0.05 -16.41 4.14
N SER A 48 -0.76 -15.50 3.59
CA SER A 48 -0.30 -14.26 2.98
C SER A 48 -0.52 -13.08 3.93
N PRO A 49 0.49 -12.23 4.16
CA PRO A 49 0.35 -11.03 4.98
C PRO A 49 -0.47 -9.92 4.28
N ILE A 50 -0.74 -10.06 2.98
CA ILE A 50 -1.44 -9.06 2.16
C ILE A 50 -2.78 -9.62 1.70
N GLU A 51 -3.87 -9.01 2.19
CA GLU A 51 -5.23 -9.39 1.82
C GLU A 51 -5.62 -8.78 0.47
N HIS A 52 -5.53 -7.44 0.39
CA HIS A 52 -5.86 -6.69 -0.81
C HIS A 52 -5.18 -5.33 -0.86
N THR A 53 -5.06 -4.80 -2.07
CA THR A 53 -4.53 -3.47 -2.36
C THR A 53 -5.62 -2.59 -2.97
N LYS A 54 -5.50 -1.27 -2.77
CA LYS A 54 -6.32 -0.27 -3.46
C LYS A 54 -5.45 0.90 -3.86
N THR A 55 -5.50 1.30 -5.12
CA THR A 55 -4.81 2.50 -5.60
C THR A 55 -5.80 3.65 -5.79
N ARG A 56 -5.29 4.87 -5.65
CA ARG A 56 -6.06 6.10 -5.86
C ARG A 56 -5.16 7.18 -6.43
N LEU A 57 -5.62 7.79 -7.52
CA LEU A 57 -5.07 9.03 -8.03
C LEU A 57 -5.90 10.22 -7.55
N LYS A 58 -5.25 11.27 -7.05
CA LYS A 58 -5.92 12.51 -6.62
C LYS A 58 -6.46 13.28 -7.83
N SER A 59 -7.69 13.79 -7.75
CA SER A 59 -8.27 14.58 -8.84
C SER A 59 -7.55 15.92 -9.01
N PRO A 60 -7.49 16.49 -10.23
CA PRO A 60 -6.88 17.80 -10.47
C PRO A 60 -7.44 18.90 -9.55
N GLU A 61 -8.74 18.92 -9.34
CA GLU A 61 -9.41 19.90 -8.48
C GLU A 61 -8.92 19.78 -7.02
N SER A 62 -8.74 18.55 -6.55
CA SER A 62 -8.22 18.27 -5.21
C SER A 62 -6.73 18.60 -5.06
N ILE A 63 -5.94 18.44 -6.12
CA ILE A 63 -4.53 18.88 -6.17
C ILE A 63 -4.47 20.40 -6.05
N MET A 64 -5.23 21.11 -6.88
CA MET A 64 -5.26 22.57 -6.90
C MET A 64 -5.76 23.16 -5.57
N SER A 65 -6.80 22.56 -4.98
CA SER A 65 -7.31 22.96 -3.67
C SER A 65 -6.26 22.81 -2.57
N LYS A 66 -5.46 21.74 -2.61
CA LYS A 66 -4.38 21.50 -1.64
C LYS A 66 -3.20 22.44 -1.85
N LEU A 67 -2.87 22.77 -3.10
CA LEU A 67 -1.85 23.74 -3.46
C LEU A 67 -2.21 25.15 -2.98
N TYR A 68 -3.45 25.58 -3.24
CA TYR A 68 -3.99 26.86 -2.79
C TYR A 68 -3.96 26.98 -1.25
N ARG A 69 -4.41 25.93 -0.54
CA ARG A 69 -4.34 25.87 0.93
C ARG A 69 -2.92 25.97 1.50
N LYS A 70 -1.91 25.58 0.72
CA LYS A 70 -0.50 25.65 1.10
C LYS A 70 0.18 26.94 0.63
N GLY A 71 -0.52 27.81 -0.09
CA GLY A 71 0.01 29.09 -0.58
C GLY A 71 1.14 28.94 -1.60
N ALA A 72 1.18 27.81 -2.33
CA ALA A 72 2.24 27.51 -3.29
C ALA A 72 1.86 27.94 -4.72
N ASP A 73 2.87 28.17 -5.56
CA ASP A 73 2.68 28.64 -6.93
C ASP A 73 2.02 27.59 -7.83
N PHE A 74 1.29 28.06 -8.84
CA PHE A 74 0.61 27.20 -9.80
C PHE A 74 1.55 26.76 -10.94
N SER A 75 2.47 25.83 -10.63
CA SER A 75 3.32 25.15 -11.61
C SER A 75 3.40 23.65 -11.33
N PHE A 76 3.72 22.83 -12.34
CA PHE A 76 3.86 21.38 -12.15
C PHE A 76 5.00 21.02 -11.19
N GLU A 77 6.08 21.80 -11.17
CA GLU A 77 7.20 21.65 -10.24
C GLU A 77 6.75 21.92 -8.81
N SER A 78 6.10 23.05 -8.57
CA SER A 78 5.53 23.40 -7.27
C SER A 78 4.53 22.35 -6.77
N ILE A 79 3.70 21.81 -7.67
CA ILE A 79 2.79 20.71 -7.33
C ILE A 79 3.56 19.46 -6.87
N ARG A 80 4.61 19.03 -7.60
CA ARG A 80 5.43 17.86 -7.24
C ARG A 80 6.14 18.04 -5.90
N GLU A 81 6.62 19.23 -5.61
CA GLU A 81 7.31 19.54 -4.36
C GLU A 81 6.34 19.63 -3.17
N THR A 82 5.15 20.17 -3.40
CA THR A 82 4.22 20.54 -2.34
C THR A 82 3.19 19.45 -2.04
N VAL A 83 2.72 18.72 -3.05
CA VAL A 83 1.63 17.73 -2.95
C VAL A 83 2.20 16.33 -3.14
N LYS A 84 2.61 15.71 -2.04
CA LYS A 84 3.26 14.39 -2.04
C LYS A 84 2.29 13.19 -2.11
N ASP A 85 0.99 13.42 -1.89
CA ASP A 85 -0.09 12.42 -1.87
C ASP A 85 -0.95 12.43 -3.15
N ILE A 86 -0.32 12.65 -4.31
CA ILE A 86 -1.04 12.60 -5.61
C ILE A 86 -1.34 11.15 -5.98
N ALA A 87 -0.34 10.28 -5.87
CA ALA A 87 -0.48 8.84 -5.94
C ALA A 87 -0.59 8.28 -4.53
N GLY A 88 -1.71 7.60 -4.23
CA GLY A 88 -1.92 6.90 -2.97
C GLY A 88 -2.15 5.42 -3.21
N MET A 89 -1.42 4.57 -2.50
CA MET A 89 -1.66 3.13 -2.45
C MET A 89 -2.05 2.74 -1.03
N ARG A 90 -3.06 1.89 -0.89
CA ARG A 90 -3.44 1.28 0.38
C ARG A 90 -3.18 -0.21 0.31
N ILE A 91 -2.49 -0.73 1.31
CA ILE A 91 -2.27 -2.15 1.50
C ILE A 91 -3.01 -2.55 2.78
N THR A 92 -3.92 -3.51 2.65
CA THR A 92 -4.62 -4.10 3.79
C THR A 92 -3.97 -5.44 4.12
N CYS A 93 -3.51 -5.56 5.36
CA CYS A 93 -2.88 -6.75 5.92
C CYS A 93 -3.83 -7.44 6.91
N SER A 94 -3.53 -8.70 7.21
CA SER A 94 -4.30 -9.49 8.19
C SER A 94 -4.01 -9.01 9.61
N PHE A 95 -2.74 -8.84 9.98
CA PHE A 95 -2.34 -8.45 11.33
C PHE A 95 -1.40 -7.24 11.40
N VAL A 96 -1.16 -6.75 12.61
CA VAL A 96 -0.26 -5.61 12.86
C VAL A 96 1.20 -5.99 12.60
N SER A 97 1.65 -7.19 12.93
CA SER A 97 3.01 -7.64 12.57
C SER A 97 3.24 -7.68 11.06
N ASP A 98 2.23 -8.09 10.28
CA ASP A 98 2.27 -8.11 8.82
C ASP A 98 2.48 -6.72 8.23
N ILE A 99 1.90 -5.68 8.84
CA ILE A 99 2.11 -4.29 8.42
C ILE A 99 3.60 -3.95 8.43
N TYR A 100 4.30 -4.29 9.52
CA TYR A 100 5.73 -4.03 9.64
C TYR A 100 6.55 -4.92 8.72
N ARG A 101 6.14 -6.18 8.51
CA ARG A 101 6.80 -7.10 7.57
C ARG A 101 6.73 -6.58 6.13
N VAL A 102 5.55 -6.20 5.65
CA VAL A 102 5.37 -5.63 4.31
C VAL A 102 6.11 -4.30 4.17
N SER A 103 6.06 -3.45 5.20
CA SER A 103 6.83 -2.20 5.24
C SER A 103 8.32 -2.44 5.09
N ASP A 104 8.90 -3.37 5.85
CA ASP A 104 10.33 -3.72 5.78
C ASP A 104 10.71 -4.28 4.40
N MET A 105 9.86 -5.12 3.80
CA MET A 105 10.06 -5.64 2.44
C MET A 105 10.11 -4.53 1.39
N LEU A 106 9.20 -3.55 1.47
CA LEU A 106 9.20 -2.40 0.58
C LEU A 106 10.46 -1.54 0.75
N GLN A 107 10.89 -1.31 1.99
CA GLN A 107 12.08 -0.52 2.31
C GLN A 107 13.38 -1.19 1.82
N LYS A 108 13.39 -2.52 1.68
CA LYS A 108 14.53 -3.29 1.16
C LYS A 108 14.62 -3.32 -0.37
N GLN A 109 13.61 -2.85 -1.09
CA GLN A 109 13.67 -2.81 -2.55
C GLN A 109 14.62 -1.71 -3.02
N ASN A 110 15.66 -2.09 -3.78
CA ASN A 110 16.75 -1.19 -4.17
C ASN A 110 16.31 -0.02 -5.08
N ASP A 111 15.20 -0.18 -5.79
CA ASP A 111 14.66 0.82 -6.71
C ASP A 111 13.64 1.76 -6.05
N LEU A 112 13.27 1.52 -4.79
CA LEU A 112 12.40 2.38 -4.01
C LEU A 112 13.22 3.21 -3.02
N LYS A 113 12.97 4.52 -2.96
CA LYS A 113 13.60 5.39 -1.97
C LYS A 113 12.59 5.88 -0.96
N VAL A 114 12.80 5.55 0.31
CA VAL A 114 11.95 5.98 1.41
C VAL A 114 12.29 7.42 1.77
N LEU A 115 11.29 8.30 1.67
CA LEU A 115 11.41 9.72 2.04
C LEU A 115 10.96 10.00 3.46
N GLU A 116 9.87 9.36 3.89
CA GLU A 116 9.26 9.62 5.19
C GLU A 116 8.49 8.40 5.68
N ILE A 117 8.55 8.13 6.98
CA ILE A 117 7.73 7.10 7.64
C ILE A 117 6.96 7.77 8.77
N LYS A 118 5.63 7.66 8.76
CA LYS A 118 4.76 8.09 9.86
C LYS A 118 4.05 6.89 10.45
N ASP A 119 4.45 6.52 11.65
CA ASP A 119 3.89 5.40 12.37
C ASP A 119 2.77 5.86 13.32
N TYR A 120 1.53 5.86 12.79
CA TYR A 120 0.34 6.13 13.59
C TYR A 120 -0.20 4.88 14.29
N ILE A 121 0.44 3.71 14.14
CA ILE A 121 0.10 2.52 14.93
C ILE A 121 0.72 2.70 16.31
N LYS A 122 2.02 3.01 16.34
CA LYS A 122 2.76 3.30 17.59
C LYS A 122 2.34 4.61 18.24
N ASN A 123 2.05 5.65 17.44
CA ASN A 123 1.59 6.95 17.93
C ASN A 123 0.26 7.35 17.27
N PRO A 124 -0.87 6.77 17.73
CA PRO A 124 -2.19 7.07 17.16
C PRO A 124 -2.53 8.55 17.24
N LYS A 125 -3.32 9.04 16.28
CA LYS A 125 -3.86 10.40 16.37
C LYS A 125 -4.87 10.50 17.50
N PRO A 126 -5.14 11.71 18.04
CA PRO A 126 -6.10 11.90 19.13
C PRO A 126 -7.51 11.36 18.86
N ASN A 127 -7.92 11.28 17.59
CA ASN A 127 -9.21 10.73 17.16
C ASN A 127 -9.26 9.19 17.11
N GLY A 128 -8.18 8.48 17.44
CA GLY A 128 -8.08 7.02 17.37
C GLY A 128 -7.55 6.47 16.04
N TYR A 129 -7.20 7.34 15.08
CA TYR A 129 -6.69 6.90 13.79
C TYR A 129 -5.33 6.19 13.90
N LYS A 130 -5.27 4.98 13.36
CA LYS A 130 -4.07 4.12 13.25
C LYS A 130 -3.81 3.70 11.79
N SER A 131 -2.55 3.76 11.37
CA SER A 131 -2.05 3.32 10.06
C SER A 131 -0.54 3.55 10.01
N LEU A 132 0.19 2.73 9.25
CA LEU A 132 1.57 3.03 8.90
C LEU A 132 1.61 3.75 7.54
N HIS A 133 2.21 4.93 7.48
CA HIS A 133 2.37 5.68 6.23
C HIS A 133 3.84 5.68 5.81
N LEU A 134 4.10 5.22 4.60
CA LEU A 134 5.38 5.36 3.94
C LEU A 134 5.25 6.29 2.76
N LEU A 135 6.08 7.32 2.71
CA LEU A 135 6.25 8.14 1.52
C LEU A 135 7.49 7.63 0.78
N ILE A 136 7.31 7.14 -0.43
CA ILE A 136 8.38 6.55 -1.25
C ILE A 136 8.51 7.27 -2.60
N GLU A 137 9.71 7.36 -3.14
CA GLU A 137 9.98 7.73 -4.53
C GLU A 137 10.09 6.46 -5.39
N VAL A 138 9.34 6.44 -6.50
CA VAL A 138 9.30 5.37 -7.48
C VAL A 138 9.80 5.90 -8.83
N PRO A 139 10.77 5.25 -9.48
CA PRO A 139 11.31 5.68 -10.77
C PRO A 139 10.40 5.25 -11.92
N VAL A 140 9.68 6.20 -12.53
CA VAL A 140 8.82 5.92 -13.69
C VAL A 140 9.55 6.19 -14.99
N PHE A 141 9.66 5.15 -15.82
CA PHE A 141 10.33 5.20 -17.12
C PHE A 141 9.37 5.68 -18.22
N MET A 142 9.44 6.96 -18.56
CA MET A 142 8.68 7.56 -19.67
C MET A 142 9.45 7.40 -20.99
N SER A 143 8.77 7.65 -22.12
CA SER A 143 9.35 7.49 -23.46
C SER A 143 10.59 8.37 -23.75
N ASP A 144 10.81 9.44 -22.99
CA ASP A 144 11.91 10.40 -23.21
C ASP A 144 12.79 10.65 -21.96
N ARG A 145 12.40 10.14 -20.79
CA ARG A 145 13.09 10.39 -19.52
C ARG A 145 12.63 9.46 -18.41
N VAL A 146 13.35 9.46 -17.30
CA VAL A 146 12.91 8.85 -16.04
C VAL A 146 12.43 9.95 -15.09
N GLU A 147 11.29 9.75 -14.45
CA GLU A 147 10.72 10.69 -13.48
C GLU A 147 10.64 10.01 -12.12
N GLN A 148 11.14 10.67 -11.07
CA GLN A 148 10.99 10.19 -9.70
C GLN A 148 9.66 10.67 -9.14
N VAL A 149 8.79 9.74 -8.76
CA VAL A 149 7.41 10.03 -8.39
C VAL A 149 7.16 9.65 -6.95
N CYS A 150 6.63 10.60 -6.16
CA CYS A 150 6.23 10.30 -4.80
C CYS A 150 4.91 9.52 -4.78
N VAL A 151 4.90 8.39 -4.08
CA VAL A 151 3.73 7.58 -3.77
C VAL A 151 3.58 7.50 -2.25
N GLU A 152 2.40 7.84 -1.74
CA GLU A 152 2.04 7.63 -0.34
C GLU A 152 1.42 6.23 -0.19
N VAL A 153 2.14 5.33 0.49
CA VAL A 153 1.68 3.98 0.81
C VAL A 153 1.13 3.96 2.23
N GLN A 154 -0.14 3.58 2.37
CA GLN A 154 -0.81 3.43 3.66
C GLN A 154 -1.04 1.94 3.93
N ILE A 155 -0.38 1.41 4.96
CA ILE A 155 -0.50 0.01 5.35
C ILE A 155 -1.35 -0.07 6.63
N ARG A 156 -2.34 -0.97 6.64
CA ARG A 156 -3.39 -1.07 7.66
C ARG A 156 -3.84 -2.51 7.85
N THR A 157 -4.42 -2.83 9.01
CA THR A 157 -5.24 -4.04 9.16
C THR A 157 -6.63 -3.83 8.54
N ILE A 158 -7.39 -4.91 8.40
CA ILE A 158 -8.80 -4.85 7.98
C ILE A 158 -9.61 -3.94 8.93
N ALA A 159 -9.41 -4.07 10.24
CA ALA A 159 -10.15 -3.30 11.23
C ALA A 159 -9.79 -1.80 11.15
N MET A 160 -8.50 -1.48 11.00
CA MET A 160 -8.04 -0.10 10.78
C MET A 160 -8.61 0.51 9.49
N ASP A 161 -8.65 -0.24 8.38
CA ASP A 161 -9.22 0.27 7.12
C ASP A 161 -10.72 0.50 7.21
N PHE A 162 -11.45 -0.40 7.88
CA PHE A 162 -12.88 -0.25 8.12
C PHE A 162 -13.17 1.01 8.95
N TRP A 163 -12.48 1.17 10.08
CA TRP A 163 -12.63 2.32 10.97
C TRP A 163 -12.31 3.64 10.25
N ALA A 164 -11.15 3.72 9.59
CA ALA A 164 -10.73 4.94 8.89
C ALA A 164 -11.65 5.29 7.70
N SER A 165 -12.23 4.29 7.04
CA SER A 165 -13.20 4.51 5.97
C SER A 165 -14.52 5.07 6.49
N LEU A 166 -14.96 4.67 7.68
CA LEU A 166 -16.14 5.22 8.34
C LEU A 166 -15.89 6.65 8.83
N GLU A 167 -14.78 6.88 9.52
CA GLU A 167 -14.37 8.21 10.01
C GLU A 167 -14.34 9.22 8.85
N HIS A 168 -13.67 8.89 7.75
CA HIS A 168 -13.57 9.78 6.60
C HIS A 168 -14.94 10.08 5.98
N LYS A 169 -15.86 9.09 5.91
CA LYS A 169 -17.23 9.31 5.40
C LYS A 169 -18.03 10.27 6.29
N ILE A 170 -17.88 10.16 7.61
CA ILE A 170 -18.55 11.05 8.57
C ILE A 170 -18.00 12.47 8.42
N PHE A 171 -16.68 12.65 8.50
CA PHE A 171 -16.08 13.99 8.42
C PHE A 171 -16.33 14.67 7.08
N TYR A 172 -16.32 13.92 5.98
CA TYR A 172 -16.58 14.48 4.64
C TYR A 172 -18.04 14.94 4.47
N LYS A 173 -19.03 14.19 4.99
CA LYS A 173 -20.45 14.56 4.86
C LYS A 173 -20.90 15.64 5.84
N TYR A 174 -20.34 15.68 7.05
CA TYR A 174 -20.80 16.55 8.12
C TYR A 174 -19.94 17.82 8.31
N ASN A 175 -19.05 18.11 7.37
CA ASN A 175 -18.28 19.36 7.27
C ASN A 175 -17.62 19.79 8.61
N GLN A 176 -17.05 18.83 9.34
CA GLN A 176 -16.41 18.98 10.66
C GLN A 176 -17.33 19.38 11.85
N SER A 177 -18.64 19.51 11.64
CA SER A 177 -19.64 19.70 12.71
C SER A 177 -20.12 18.38 13.31
N VAL A 178 -19.19 17.50 13.66
CA VAL A 178 -19.49 16.19 14.27
C VAL A 178 -19.62 16.37 15.80
N PRO A 179 -20.74 15.96 16.43
CA PRO A 179 -20.90 16.00 17.88
C PRO A 179 -19.78 15.25 18.61
N GLU A 180 -19.28 15.82 19.71
CA GLU A 180 -18.19 15.25 20.52
C GLU A 180 -18.49 13.81 20.99
N ARG A 181 -19.76 13.52 21.32
CA ARG A 181 -20.23 12.17 21.65
C ARG A 181 -19.89 11.14 20.57
N LEU A 182 -20.08 11.48 19.28
CA LEU A 182 -19.78 10.58 18.18
C LEU A 182 -18.27 10.43 17.95
N LEU A 183 -17.50 11.48 18.22
CA LEU A 183 -16.03 11.40 18.16
C LEU A 183 -15.49 10.46 19.24
N GLN A 184 -16.07 10.49 20.44
CA GLN A 184 -15.72 9.57 21.50
C GLN A 184 -16.13 8.13 21.16
N GLU A 185 -17.35 7.91 20.67
CA GLU A 185 -17.79 6.57 20.23
C GLU A 185 -16.91 6.00 19.10
N LEU A 186 -16.49 6.85 18.14
CA LEU A 186 -15.54 6.44 17.12
C LEU A 186 -14.21 6.04 17.74
N LYS A 187 -13.67 6.84 18.66
CA LYS A 187 -12.41 6.51 19.32
C LYS A 187 -12.50 5.18 20.09
N ASP A 188 -13.56 4.98 20.87
CA ASP A 188 -13.78 3.74 21.63
C ASP A 188 -13.89 2.52 20.70
N ALA A 189 -14.52 2.70 19.53
CA ALA A 189 -14.56 1.67 18.49
C ALA A 189 -13.18 1.38 17.88
N ALA A 190 -12.31 2.38 17.75
CA ALA A 190 -10.93 2.19 17.30
C ALA A 190 -10.12 1.36 18.30
N ASP A 191 -10.28 1.66 19.60
CA ASP A 191 -9.59 0.95 20.67
C ASP A 191 -10.08 -0.50 20.77
N THR A 192 -11.40 -0.73 20.66
CA THR A 192 -11.98 -2.08 20.62
C THR A 192 -11.49 -2.90 19.41
N ALA A 193 -11.41 -2.25 18.24
CA ALA A 193 -10.90 -2.88 17.03
C ALA A 193 -9.43 -3.29 17.17
N ASP A 194 -8.63 -2.48 17.83
CA ASP A 194 -7.22 -2.78 18.11
C ASP A 194 -7.05 -3.96 19.06
N GLU A 195 -7.85 -4.03 20.13
CA GLU A 195 -7.85 -5.18 21.05
C GLU A 195 -8.21 -6.49 20.32
N LEU A 196 -9.20 -6.42 19.43
CA LEU A 196 -9.62 -7.54 18.60
C LEU A 196 -8.49 -8.00 17.66
N ASP A 197 -7.82 -7.08 16.97
CA ASP A 197 -6.70 -7.40 16.08
C ASP A 197 -5.57 -8.13 16.83
N HIS A 198 -5.18 -7.65 18.03
CA HIS A 198 -4.16 -8.31 18.86
C HIS A 198 -4.60 -9.69 19.35
N GLN A 199 -5.89 -9.84 19.72
CA GLN A 199 -6.42 -11.13 20.14
C GLN A 199 -6.40 -12.13 18.98
N MET A 200 -6.78 -11.72 17.77
CA MET A 200 -6.80 -12.60 16.60
C MET A 200 -5.39 -12.99 16.16
N GLU A 201 -4.44 -12.05 16.21
CA GLU A 201 -3.03 -12.34 15.93
C GLU A 201 -2.45 -13.36 16.92
N ARG A 202 -2.74 -13.23 18.22
CA ARG A 202 -2.33 -14.22 19.22
C ARG A 202 -2.89 -15.61 18.93
N LEU A 203 -4.18 -15.71 18.62
CA LEU A 203 -4.83 -16.98 18.29
C LEU A 203 -4.19 -17.63 17.05
N MET A 204 -3.87 -16.85 16.02
CA MET A 204 -3.21 -17.35 14.83
C MET A 204 -1.83 -17.94 15.14
N ASN A 205 -1.03 -17.23 15.95
CA ASN A 205 0.30 -17.69 16.37
C ASN A 205 0.23 -19.00 17.19
N GLU A 206 -0.78 -19.13 18.07
CA GLU A 206 -1.02 -20.36 18.83
C GLU A 206 -1.36 -21.54 17.90
N VAL A 207 -2.26 -21.33 16.92
CA VAL A 207 -2.64 -22.36 15.94
C VAL A 207 -1.45 -22.79 15.07
N GLN A 208 -0.64 -21.83 14.59
CA GLN A 208 0.58 -22.14 13.82
C GLN A 208 1.58 -22.95 14.63
N THR A 209 1.78 -22.62 15.90
CA THR A 209 2.67 -23.37 16.81
C THR A 209 2.19 -24.81 16.97
N ILE A 210 0.88 -25.03 17.14
CA ILE A 210 0.29 -26.37 17.25
C ILE A 210 0.47 -27.15 15.94
N LYS A 211 0.26 -26.53 14.79
CA LYS A 211 0.44 -27.16 13.47
C LYS A 211 1.88 -27.62 13.28
N HIS A 212 2.87 -26.76 13.55
CA HIS A 212 4.29 -27.12 13.44
C HIS A 212 4.68 -28.28 14.35
N LEU A 213 4.12 -28.37 15.57
CA LEU A 213 4.37 -29.50 16.47
C LEU A 213 3.75 -30.82 15.96
N ASN A 214 2.75 -30.77 15.09
CA ASN A 214 2.06 -31.94 14.56
C ASN A 214 2.60 -32.40 13.18
N ASP A 215 3.18 -31.49 12.39
CA ASP A 215 3.67 -31.75 11.02
C ASP A 215 5.07 -32.43 10.96
N ASP A 216 5.74 -32.65 12.10
CA ASP A 216 7.00 -33.42 12.20
C ASP A 216 6.86 -34.92 11.79
N HIS A 217 5.70 -35.35 11.25
CA HIS A 217 5.38 -36.73 10.91
C HIS A 217 4.88 -37.00 9.48
N SER A 218 4.90 -36.04 8.55
CA SER A 218 4.52 -36.30 7.15
C SER A 218 5.58 -35.87 6.13
N SER A 219 6.34 -36.86 5.64
CA SER A 219 7.16 -36.73 4.44
C SER A 219 6.27 -36.77 3.19
N GLU A 220 5.80 -35.62 2.72
CA GLU A 220 5.08 -35.50 1.44
C GLU A 220 5.96 -34.91 0.32
N ASP A 221 5.58 -35.25 -0.91
CA ASP A 221 6.39 -35.32 -2.14
C ASP A 221 7.01 -33.98 -2.60
N PHE A 222 8.29 -33.75 -2.26
CA PHE A 222 9.09 -32.57 -2.64
C PHE A 222 9.39 -32.41 -4.14
N THR A 223 8.83 -33.26 -5.01
CA THR A 223 9.24 -33.33 -6.42
C THR A 223 8.44 -32.44 -7.37
N SER A 224 7.54 -31.59 -6.87
CA SER A 224 6.77 -30.69 -7.72
C SER A 224 6.47 -29.33 -7.10
N ILE A 225 6.46 -28.29 -7.93
CA ILE A 225 6.07 -26.92 -7.58
C ILE A 225 4.89 -26.49 -8.43
N ILE A 226 4.11 -25.53 -7.96
CA ILE A 226 2.98 -24.96 -8.71
C ILE A 226 3.27 -23.48 -8.94
N ILE A 227 3.20 -23.04 -10.21
CA ILE A 227 3.31 -21.63 -10.60
C ILE A 227 2.20 -21.37 -11.63
N ASN A 228 1.42 -20.30 -11.47
CA ASN A 228 0.31 -19.95 -12.37
C ASN A 228 -0.69 -21.09 -12.61
N ASN A 229 -1.06 -21.83 -11.55
CA ASN A 229 -1.91 -23.03 -11.64
C ASN A 229 -1.35 -24.17 -12.51
N GLN A 230 -0.08 -24.10 -12.91
CA GLN A 230 0.62 -25.15 -13.65
C GLN A 230 1.54 -25.92 -12.70
N LYS A 231 1.41 -27.24 -12.70
CA LYS A 231 2.28 -28.14 -11.94
C LYS A 231 3.56 -28.40 -12.72
N PHE A 232 4.70 -28.04 -12.13
CA PHE A 232 6.03 -28.35 -12.64
C PHE A 232 6.66 -29.44 -11.79
N ASN A 233 7.15 -30.51 -12.42
CA ASN A 233 7.94 -31.51 -11.72
C ASN A 233 9.40 -31.06 -11.71
N LEU A 234 10.03 -31.07 -10.54
CA LEU A 234 11.44 -30.73 -10.36
C LEU A 234 12.30 -31.86 -10.95
N PRO A 235 13.16 -31.57 -11.93
CA PRO A 235 14.11 -32.56 -12.44
C PRO A 235 15.05 -33.02 -11.31
N ARG A 236 15.37 -34.31 -11.26
CA ARG A 236 16.30 -34.87 -10.25
C ARG A 236 17.63 -34.12 -10.21
N ALA A 237 18.15 -33.69 -11.35
CA ALA A 237 19.38 -32.90 -11.42
C ALA A 237 19.29 -31.57 -10.65
N LEU A 238 18.10 -30.97 -10.53
CA LEU A 238 17.86 -29.75 -9.74
C LEU A 238 17.83 -30.06 -8.24
N ILE A 239 17.20 -31.18 -7.87
CA ILE A 239 17.16 -31.69 -6.48
C ILE A 239 18.58 -32.00 -5.99
N ASP A 240 19.39 -32.65 -6.82
CA ASP A 240 20.78 -33.01 -6.51
C ASP A 240 21.71 -31.79 -6.38
N VAL A 241 21.38 -30.64 -7.01
CA VAL A 241 22.12 -29.38 -6.84
C VAL A 241 21.79 -28.74 -5.49
N LEU A 242 20.53 -28.80 -5.08
CA LEU A 242 20.08 -28.26 -3.78
C LEU A 242 20.57 -29.11 -2.60
N GLY A 243 20.63 -30.45 -2.75
CA GLY A 243 21.12 -31.38 -1.73
C GLY A 243 22.64 -31.45 -1.55
N LYS A 244 23.43 -30.73 -2.36
CA LYS A 244 24.91 -30.69 -2.25
C LYS A 244 25.45 -29.49 -1.45
N GLN A 245 24.57 -28.76 -0.77
CA GLN A 245 24.95 -27.63 0.09
C GLN A 245 25.10 -28.00 1.59
N GLU A 246 25.07 -29.28 1.95
CA GLU A 246 25.47 -29.77 3.29
C GLU A 246 26.92 -30.26 3.33
#